data_AF-A0A538KHQ4-F1
#
_entry.id   AF-A0A538KHQ4-F1
#
_cell.length_a   1.000
_cell.length_b   1.000
_cell.length_c   1.000
_cell.angle_alpha   90.00
_cell.angle_beta   90.00
_cell.angle_gamma   90.00
#
_symmetry.space_group_name_H-M   'P 1'
#
loop_
_entity.id
_entity.type
_entity.pdbx_description
1 polymer ?
#
loop_
_entity_poly.entity_id
_entity_poly.type
_entity_poly.pdbx_seq_one_letter_code
_entity_poly.pdbx_strand_id
1 'polypeptide(L)'
;MPSPGCSRLAQASLTSSASRGEATRIWPRRSLCSAKKAGPNREPSGADAVSGVERISEAFASARADGRRAALMPYLMGGFPDLNTSFEIARACVDAGGSLLELGIPFSDPLADGPVIQAAGTTALNAGVTLEDVLGLAGRLSHDGVPVVIMCYENQILARGVERFADMLQAAGVSGLIVPDLPLEEADATVAACDECDVALVPLVAPTTPDERLEQIASRARGFLYVVSLTGTTGADGVIVGSRLVRAAEEAMDPPAAV
;
A
#
# COMPACT_ATOMS: atom_id res chain seq x y z
N MET A 1 72.37 15.62 26.62
CA MET A 1 72.36 14.29 27.28
C MET A 1 71.40 14.38 28.46
N PRO A 2 70.51 13.40 28.73
CA PRO A 2 70.51 12.01 28.26
C PRO A 2 69.26 11.61 27.45
N SER A 3 69.42 10.59 26.62
CA SER A 3 68.40 9.55 26.31
C SER A 3 68.82 8.29 27.10
N PRO A 4 68.10 7.14 27.13
CA PRO A 4 66.84 6.76 26.46
C PRO A 4 65.85 5.95 27.33
N GLY A 5 64.67 5.62 26.80
CA GLY A 5 63.78 4.63 27.42
C GLY A 5 62.56 4.22 26.59
N CYS A 6 62.73 3.14 25.80
CA CYS A 6 61.76 2.07 25.50
C CYS A 6 60.29 2.45 25.19
N SER A 7 59.88 2.49 23.91
CA SER A 7 59.29 1.37 23.15
C SER A 7 58.03 0.73 23.76
N ARG A 8 56.87 0.97 23.13
CA ARG A 8 55.94 -0.05 22.60
C ARG A 8 54.72 0.62 21.96
N LEU A 9 54.58 0.39 20.65
CA LEU A 9 53.34 0.49 19.91
C LEU A 9 52.34 -0.53 20.47
N ALA A 10 51.12 -0.09 20.77
CA ALA A 10 49.97 -0.97 20.88
C ALA A 10 48.80 -0.32 20.13
N GLN A 11 48.50 -0.89 18.97
CA GLN A 11 47.28 -0.66 18.21
C GLN A 11 46.11 -1.11 19.07
N ALA A 12 45.20 -0.19 19.40
CA ALA A 12 43.90 -0.55 19.94
C ALA A 12 42.96 -0.83 18.76
N SER A 13 42.83 -2.12 18.46
CA SER A 13 41.85 -2.70 17.55
C SER A 13 40.43 -2.42 18.01
N LEU A 14 39.64 -1.83 17.12
CA LEU A 14 38.18 -1.74 17.19
C LEU A 14 37.57 -3.15 17.20
N THR A 15 36.93 -3.53 18.30
CA THR A 15 35.95 -4.62 18.33
C THR A 15 34.62 -4.05 18.80
N SER A 16 33.85 -3.50 17.86
CA SER A 16 32.42 -3.26 18.05
C SER A 16 31.70 -4.57 17.74
N SER A 17 31.26 -5.27 18.78
CA SER A 17 30.39 -6.43 18.69
C SER A 17 28.99 -5.97 18.33
N ALA A 18 28.70 -5.84 17.03
CA ALA A 18 27.34 -5.74 16.54
C ALA A 18 26.70 -7.13 16.64
N SER A 19 25.94 -7.36 17.70
CA SER A 19 25.02 -8.49 17.83
C SER A 19 24.01 -8.41 16.69
N ARG A 20 24.11 -9.34 15.74
CA ARG A 20 23.09 -9.54 14.71
C ARG A 20 21.82 -10.01 15.41
N GLY A 21 20.82 -9.13 15.51
CA GLY A 21 19.47 -9.52 15.86
C GLY A 21 18.92 -10.46 14.79
N GLU A 22 18.58 -11.67 15.18
CA GLU A 22 17.82 -12.62 14.36
C GLU A 22 16.47 -12.00 14.01
N ALA A 23 16.29 -11.62 12.75
CA ALA A 23 14.97 -11.38 12.19
C ALA A 23 14.25 -12.74 12.12
N THR A 24 13.35 -12.98 13.06
CA THR A 24 12.41 -14.11 13.04
C THR A 24 11.58 -14.04 11.75
N ARG A 25 11.91 -14.90 10.78
CA ARG A 25 11.15 -15.07 9.54
C ARG A 25 9.81 -15.72 9.86
N ILE A 26 8.71 -15.03 9.56
CA ILE A 26 7.34 -15.44 9.90
C ILE A 26 6.77 -16.51 8.95
N TRP A 27 7.48 -16.89 7.88
CA TRP A 27 6.97 -17.85 6.89
C TRP A 27 7.80 -19.14 6.83
N PRO A 28 7.21 -20.33 7.06
CA PRO A 28 7.91 -21.59 6.87
C PRO A 28 8.11 -21.86 5.37
N ARG A 29 9.36 -22.08 4.96
CA ARG A 29 9.71 -22.57 3.61
C ARG A 29 9.06 -23.94 3.39
N ARG A 30 7.90 -23.99 2.72
CA ARG A 30 7.45 -25.22 2.07
C ARG A 30 8.14 -25.36 0.73
N SER A 31 8.76 -26.52 0.53
CA SER A 31 9.46 -26.93 -0.68
C SER A 31 8.55 -26.85 -1.90
N LEU A 32 8.96 -26.08 -2.91
CA LEU A 32 8.41 -26.15 -4.26
C LEU A 32 8.71 -27.53 -4.84
N CYS A 33 7.69 -28.39 -4.89
CA CYS A 33 7.78 -29.66 -5.62
C CYS A 33 6.48 -29.89 -6.39
N SER A 34 6.61 -29.83 -7.72
CA SER A 34 5.78 -30.42 -8.77
C SER A 34 4.33 -29.92 -8.93
N ALA A 35 4.09 -29.26 -10.07
CA ALA A 35 2.78 -29.01 -10.62
C ALA A 35 1.99 -30.32 -10.84
N LYS A 36 0.88 -30.48 -10.12
CA LYS A 36 -0.21 -31.37 -10.51
C LYS A 36 -1.55 -30.64 -10.38
N LYS A 37 -2.26 -30.56 -11.50
CA LYS A 37 -3.65 -30.12 -11.60
C LYS A 37 -4.56 -30.94 -10.67
N ALA A 38 -5.40 -30.27 -9.88
CA ALA A 38 -6.57 -30.88 -9.26
C ALA A 38 -7.63 -29.82 -8.87
N GLY A 39 -8.76 -29.82 -9.60
CA GLY A 39 -10.17 -29.69 -9.17
C GLY A 39 -10.66 -28.51 -8.31
N PRO A 40 -11.93 -28.05 -8.50
CA PRO A 40 -12.53 -26.99 -7.70
C PRO A 40 -13.01 -27.57 -6.37
N ASN A 41 -12.31 -27.26 -5.29
CA ASN A 41 -12.85 -27.33 -3.94
C ASN A 41 -12.03 -26.37 -3.04
N ARG A 42 -12.23 -25.07 -3.23
CA ARG A 42 -11.90 -24.08 -2.19
C ARG A 42 -12.97 -24.26 -1.11
N GLU A 43 -12.60 -24.90 0.00
CA GLU A 43 -13.42 -24.83 1.21
C GLU A 43 -13.48 -23.35 1.63
N PRO A 44 -14.66 -22.79 1.96
CA PRO A 44 -14.77 -21.39 2.35
C PRO A 44 -14.00 -21.20 3.66
N SER A 45 -12.88 -20.50 3.60
CA SER A 45 -12.18 -20.05 4.78
C SER A 45 -13.02 -18.96 5.46
N GLY A 46 -13.79 -19.37 6.48
CA GLY A 46 -14.38 -18.49 7.49
C GLY A 46 -15.44 -17.52 7.00
N ALA A 47 -16.71 -17.86 7.20
CA ALA A 47 -17.88 -17.03 6.90
C ALA A 47 -18.07 -15.80 7.83
N ASP A 48 -17.01 -15.25 8.42
CA ASP A 48 -17.07 -14.12 9.38
C ASP A 48 -15.98 -13.06 9.16
N ALA A 49 -15.19 -13.12 8.08
CA ALA A 49 -14.23 -12.05 7.76
C ALA A 49 -14.94 -10.91 7.03
N VAL A 50 -14.99 -9.72 7.65
CA VAL A 50 -15.50 -8.49 7.02
C VAL A 50 -14.67 -8.17 5.78
N SER A 51 -15.34 -7.93 4.64
CA SER A 51 -14.69 -7.66 3.35
C SER A 51 -13.86 -6.38 3.40
N GLY A 52 -12.86 -6.25 2.51
CA GLY A 52 -12.07 -5.03 2.38
C GLY A 52 -12.93 -3.81 2.02
N VAL A 53 -13.96 -4.01 1.19
CA VAL A 53 -14.95 -2.99 0.83
C VAL A 53 -15.69 -2.49 2.07
N GLU A 54 -16.21 -3.40 2.90
CA GLU A 54 -16.93 -3.04 4.13
C GLU A 54 -16.03 -2.30 5.11
N ARG A 55 -14.78 -2.73 5.31
CA ARG A 55 -13.82 -2.03 6.19
C ARG A 55 -13.55 -0.59 5.74
N ILE A 56 -13.43 -0.38 4.43
CA ILE A 56 -13.29 0.97 3.86
C ILE A 56 -14.57 1.78 4.12
N SER A 57 -15.75 1.21 3.82
CA SER A 57 -17.04 1.88 4.05
C SER A 57 -17.24 2.26 5.52
N GLU A 58 -16.88 1.37 6.46
CA GLU A 58 -16.92 1.62 7.90
C GLU A 58 -15.98 2.75 8.31
N ALA A 59 -14.78 2.85 7.73
CA ALA A 59 -13.86 3.95 8.01
C ALA A 59 -14.45 5.32 7.61
N PHE A 60 -15.06 5.41 6.43
CA PHE A 60 -15.77 6.61 5.98
C PHE A 60 -17.00 6.91 6.85
N ALA A 61 -17.77 5.89 7.23
CA ALA A 61 -18.94 6.04 8.07
C ALA A 61 -18.59 6.50 9.50
N SER A 62 -17.57 5.89 10.11
CA SER A 62 -17.07 6.28 11.43
C SER A 62 -16.59 7.73 11.43
N ALA A 63 -15.87 8.15 10.38
CA ALA A 63 -15.44 9.54 10.25
C ALA A 63 -16.59 10.53 10.28
N ARG A 64 -17.66 10.21 9.56
CA ARG A 64 -18.87 11.02 9.57
C ARG A 64 -19.58 11.02 10.93
N ALA A 65 -19.66 9.85 11.58
CA ALA A 65 -20.28 9.69 12.89
C ALA A 65 -19.54 10.47 14.00
N ASP A 66 -18.22 10.56 13.91
CA ASP A 66 -17.36 11.36 14.80
C ASP A 66 -17.49 12.88 14.57
N GLY A 67 -18.32 13.31 13.62
CA GLY A 67 -18.49 14.71 13.24
C GLY A 67 -17.33 15.28 12.42
N ARG A 68 -16.47 14.42 11.85
CA ARG A 68 -15.36 14.86 11.00
C ARG A 68 -15.89 15.23 9.61
N ARG A 69 -15.28 16.25 9.00
CA ARG A 69 -15.65 16.71 7.65
C ARG A 69 -15.21 15.74 6.55
N ALA A 70 -14.18 14.95 6.82
CA ALA A 70 -13.61 13.98 5.88
C ALA A 70 -12.95 12.82 6.64
N ALA A 71 -12.86 11.66 5.98
CA ALA A 71 -11.91 10.63 6.35
C ALA A 71 -10.49 11.07 5.91
N LEU A 72 -9.48 10.74 6.70
CA LEU A 72 -8.09 11.03 6.38
C LEU A 72 -7.38 9.71 6.03
N MET A 73 -6.74 9.66 4.86
CA MET A 73 -5.94 8.52 4.41
C MET A 73 -4.48 8.96 4.19
N PRO A 74 -3.61 8.86 5.20
CA PRO A 74 -2.19 9.14 5.01
C PRO A 74 -1.53 8.13 4.09
N TYR A 75 -0.74 8.62 3.12
CA TYR A 75 0.16 7.81 2.31
C TYR A 75 1.51 7.64 3.00
N LEU A 76 2.04 6.42 3.01
CA LEU A 76 3.42 6.12 3.37
C LEU A 76 4.06 5.20 2.33
N MET A 77 5.34 5.42 2.05
CA MET A 77 6.15 4.42 1.36
C MET A 77 6.47 3.26 2.31
N GLY A 78 6.02 2.05 1.97
CA GLY A 78 6.22 0.85 2.78
C GLY A 78 7.71 0.56 3.00
N GLY A 79 8.10 0.42 4.27
CA GLY A 79 9.49 0.12 4.64
C GLY A 79 10.46 1.31 4.57
N PHE A 80 9.96 2.53 4.34
CA PHE A 80 10.77 3.74 4.50
C PHE A 80 10.61 4.35 5.91
N PRO A 81 11.70 4.80 6.58
CA PRO A 81 13.11 4.63 6.19
C PRO A 81 13.65 3.22 6.44
N ASP A 82 12.95 2.45 7.28
CA ASP A 82 13.13 1.01 7.52
C ASP A 82 11.79 0.41 7.95
N LEU A 83 11.67 -0.92 7.98
CA LEU A 83 10.39 -1.60 8.28
C LEU A 83 9.84 -1.32 9.68
N ASN A 84 10.69 -1.19 10.70
CA ASN A 84 10.22 -0.94 12.06
C ASN A 84 9.76 0.50 12.19
N THR A 85 10.55 1.45 11.71
CA THR A 85 10.19 2.87 11.74
C THR A 85 8.95 3.14 10.88
N SER A 86 8.83 2.51 9.71
CA SER A 86 7.65 2.60 8.84
C SER A 86 6.37 2.17 9.56
N PHE A 87 6.42 1.07 10.33
CA PHE A 87 5.28 0.61 11.13
C PHE A 87 4.92 1.60 12.25
N GLU A 88 5.91 2.13 12.98
CA GLU A 88 5.66 3.11 14.04
C GLU A 88 5.09 4.42 13.50
N ILE A 89 5.55 4.89 12.31
CA ILE A 89 4.98 6.06 11.65
C ILE A 89 3.52 5.77 11.23
N ALA A 90 3.25 4.62 10.63
CA ALA A 90 1.91 4.22 10.24
C ALA A 90 0.94 4.21 11.45
N ARG A 91 1.37 3.65 12.59
CA ARG A 91 0.61 3.69 13.84
C ARG A 91 0.40 5.10 14.35
N ALA A 92 1.45 5.93 14.35
CA ALA A 92 1.32 7.33 14.76
C ALA A 92 0.32 8.11 13.90
N CYS A 93 0.25 7.84 12.59
CA CYS A 93 -0.74 8.41 11.69
C CYS A 93 -2.17 8.01 12.07
N VAL A 94 -2.39 6.74 12.43
CA VAL A 94 -3.69 6.24 12.88
C VAL A 94 -4.07 6.85 14.24
N ASP A 95 -3.15 6.84 15.20
CA ASP A 95 -3.35 7.42 16.54
C ASP A 95 -3.65 8.94 16.46
N ALA A 96 -3.15 9.62 15.43
CA ALA A 96 -3.43 11.03 15.15
C ALA A 96 -4.78 11.28 14.42
N GLY A 97 -5.59 10.23 14.17
CA GLY A 97 -6.91 10.32 13.55
C GLY A 97 -6.99 9.89 12.08
N GLY A 98 -5.95 9.21 11.56
CA GLY A 98 -6.01 8.52 10.27
C GLY A 98 -7.13 7.47 10.27
N SER A 99 -8.03 7.54 9.29
CA SER A 99 -9.21 6.66 9.20
C SER A 99 -8.90 5.35 8.49
N LEU A 100 -7.99 5.43 7.53
CA LEU A 100 -7.40 4.32 6.80
C LEU A 100 -5.97 4.74 6.41
N LEU A 101 -5.17 3.79 5.92
CA LEU A 101 -3.80 4.06 5.46
C LEU A 101 -3.63 3.64 4.01
N GLU A 102 -2.85 4.41 3.27
CA GLU A 102 -2.33 4.01 1.97
C GLU A 102 -0.85 3.66 2.10
N LEU A 103 -0.47 2.46 1.65
CA LEU A 103 0.91 1.97 1.69
C LEU A 103 1.42 1.67 0.28
N GLY A 104 2.40 2.45 -0.15
CA GLY A 104 3.13 2.22 -1.39
C GLY A 104 4.07 1.02 -1.28
N ILE A 105 4.09 0.17 -2.29
CA ILE A 105 5.12 -0.85 -2.46
C ILE A 105 6.29 -0.23 -3.24
N PRO A 106 7.52 -0.18 -2.69
CA PRO A 106 8.66 0.39 -3.39
C PRO A 106 8.86 -0.25 -4.77
N PHE A 107 9.02 0.60 -5.79
CA PHE A 107 9.16 0.17 -7.18
C PHE A 107 10.33 0.87 -7.86
N SER A 108 11.02 0.18 -8.78
CA SER A 108 12.22 0.68 -9.45
C SER A 108 11.91 1.74 -10.50
N ASP A 109 10.71 1.68 -11.09
CA ASP A 109 10.29 2.54 -12.21
C ASP A 109 8.96 3.27 -11.90
N PRO A 110 8.90 4.07 -10.81
CA PRO A 110 7.65 4.65 -10.31
C PRO A 110 7.20 5.87 -11.10
N LEU A 111 6.62 5.64 -12.29
CA LEU A 111 6.27 6.69 -13.25
C LEU A 111 5.22 7.70 -12.76
N ALA A 112 4.35 7.30 -11.83
CA ALA A 112 3.27 8.16 -11.31
C ALA A 112 3.72 9.02 -10.12
N ASP A 113 4.83 8.66 -9.47
CA ASP A 113 5.31 9.30 -8.25
C ASP A 113 6.20 10.51 -8.54
N GLY A 114 6.06 11.56 -7.74
CA GLY A 114 7.00 12.69 -7.77
C GLY A 114 8.26 12.44 -6.94
N PRO A 115 9.23 13.38 -6.99
CA PRO A 115 10.61 13.16 -6.52
C PRO A 115 10.72 12.78 -5.04
N VAL A 116 9.81 13.25 -4.18
CA VAL A 116 9.79 12.92 -2.75
C VAL A 116 9.47 11.44 -2.54
N ILE A 117 8.43 10.94 -3.21
CA ILE A 117 8.00 9.54 -3.11
C ILE A 117 9.01 8.62 -3.80
N GLN A 118 9.57 9.04 -4.95
CA GLN A 118 10.65 8.32 -5.61
C GLN A 118 11.89 8.15 -4.71
N ALA A 119 12.28 9.20 -3.98
CA ALA A 119 13.42 9.14 -3.06
C ALA A 119 13.16 8.20 -1.88
N ALA A 120 11.94 8.21 -1.33
CA ALA A 120 11.52 7.28 -0.28
C ALA A 120 11.54 5.82 -0.79
N GLY A 121 10.98 5.57 -1.97
CA GLY A 121 10.98 4.25 -2.62
C GLY A 121 12.39 3.75 -2.90
N THR A 122 13.26 4.61 -3.45
CA THR A 122 14.68 4.29 -3.69
C THR A 122 15.40 3.91 -2.39
N THR A 123 15.14 4.65 -1.30
CA THR A 123 15.74 4.36 0.01
C THR A 123 15.27 3.00 0.54
N ALA A 124 13.96 2.70 0.45
CA ALA A 124 13.41 1.41 0.85
C ALA A 124 13.97 0.24 0.01
N LEU A 125 14.07 0.41 -1.32
CA LEU A 125 14.69 -0.57 -2.21
C LEU A 125 16.16 -0.83 -1.88
N ASN A 126 16.93 0.22 -1.61
CA ASN A 126 18.33 0.11 -1.20
C ASN A 126 18.50 -0.59 0.17
N ALA A 127 17.51 -0.48 1.04
CA ALA A 127 17.43 -1.24 2.29
C ALA A 127 17.00 -2.71 2.09
N GLY A 128 16.65 -3.10 0.86
CA GLY A 128 16.25 -4.47 0.51
C GLY A 128 14.80 -4.79 0.81
N VAL A 129 13.93 -3.78 0.98
CA VAL A 129 12.49 -3.96 1.23
C VAL A 129 11.85 -4.66 0.04
N THR A 130 11.07 -5.70 0.33
CA THR A 130 10.33 -6.49 -0.67
C THR A 130 8.82 -6.26 -0.59
N LEU A 131 8.09 -6.70 -1.62
CA LEU A 131 6.63 -6.79 -1.60
C LEU A 131 6.15 -7.52 -0.35
N GLU A 132 6.74 -8.68 -0.06
CA GLU A 132 6.36 -9.53 1.06
C GLU A 132 6.59 -8.84 2.42
N ASP A 133 7.62 -8.00 2.54
CA ASP A 133 7.85 -7.20 3.75
C ASP A 133 6.77 -6.13 3.96
N VAL A 134 6.37 -5.43 2.89
CA VAL A 134 5.30 -4.42 2.93
C VAL A 134 3.95 -5.07 3.24
N LEU A 135 3.66 -6.25 2.66
CA LEU A 135 2.46 -7.02 3.01
C LEU A 135 2.49 -7.52 4.46
N GLY A 136 3.66 -7.87 4.98
CA GLY A 136 3.83 -8.17 6.41
C GLY A 136 3.53 -6.98 7.32
N LEU A 137 3.92 -5.77 6.90
CA LEU A 137 3.58 -4.53 7.58
C LEU A 137 2.07 -4.25 7.52
N ALA A 138 1.46 -4.39 6.35
CA ALA A 138 0.02 -4.25 6.16
C ALA A 138 -0.77 -5.24 7.03
N GLY A 139 -0.32 -6.49 7.11
CA GLY A 139 -0.95 -7.52 7.95
C GLY A 139 -0.93 -7.19 9.44
N ARG A 140 0.16 -6.58 9.94
CA ARG A 140 0.21 -6.10 11.33
C ARG A 140 -0.77 -4.97 11.58
N LEU A 141 -0.86 -4.00 10.68
CA LEU A 141 -1.81 -2.88 10.79
C LEU A 141 -3.26 -3.36 10.67
N SER A 142 -3.54 -4.27 9.75
CA SER A 142 -4.87 -4.85 9.55
C SER A 142 -5.33 -5.64 10.77
N HIS A 143 -4.42 -6.40 11.39
CA HIS A 143 -4.66 -7.08 12.67
C HIS A 143 -4.99 -6.10 13.80
N ASP A 144 -4.39 -4.91 13.80
CA ASP A 144 -4.69 -3.82 14.74
C ASP A 144 -5.98 -3.06 14.38
N GLY A 145 -6.75 -3.56 13.41
CA GLY A 145 -8.05 -3.02 12.99
C GLY A 145 -7.98 -1.91 11.94
N VAL A 146 -6.79 -1.54 11.48
CA VAL A 146 -6.61 -0.44 10.52
C VAL A 146 -6.94 -0.92 9.11
N PRO A 147 -7.86 -0.27 8.37
CA PRO A 147 -8.04 -0.54 6.95
C PRO A 147 -6.82 -0.06 6.17
N VAL A 148 -6.21 -0.95 5.41
CA VAL A 148 -5.00 -0.68 4.62
C VAL A 148 -5.31 -0.80 3.14
N VAL A 149 -4.97 0.22 2.38
CA VAL A 149 -5.01 0.25 0.92
C VAL A 149 -3.58 0.15 0.41
N ILE A 150 -3.29 -0.84 -0.42
CA ILE A 150 -1.99 -0.99 -1.07
C ILE A 150 -1.96 -0.18 -2.35
N MET A 151 -0.89 0.58 -2.57
CA MET A 151 -0.60 1.21 -3.85
C MET A 151 0.60 0.51 -4.49
N CYS A 152 0.45 0.03 -5.72
CA CYS A 152 1.51 -0.65 -6.45
C CYS A 152 1.41 -0.40 -7.96
N TYR A 153 2.47 -0.76 -8.68
CA TYR A 153 2.49 -0.68 -10.14
C TYR A 153 2.11 -2.03 -10.76
N GLU A 154 1.46 -2.02 -11.92
CA GLU A 154 0.90 -3.19 -12.59
C GLU A 154 1.95 -4.29 -12.80
N ASN A 155 3.18 -3.92 -13.16
CA ASN A 155 4.26 -4.88 -13.35
C ASN A 155 4.52 -5.76 -12.11
N GLN A 156 4.31 -5.24 -10.90
CA GLN A 156 4.48 -6.00 -9.65
C GLN A 156 3.39 -7.08 -9.49
N ILE A 157 2.18 -6.80 -10.00
CA ILE A 157 1.06 -7.75 -10.08
C ILE A 157 1.38 -8.82 -11.11
N LEU A 158 1.70 -8.41 -12.34
CA LEU A 158 1.98 -9.32 -13.46
C LEU A 158 3.17 -10.24 -13.18
N ALA A 159 4.23 -9.74 -12.54
CA ALA A 159 5.40 -10.53 -12.17
C ALA A 159 5.10 -11.64 -11.14
N ARG A 160 3.99 -11.56 -10.40
CA ARG A 160 3.53 -12.60 -9.46
C ARG A 160 2.42 -13.47 -10.05
N GLY A 161 1.68 -12.95 -11.03
CA GLY A 161 0.41 -13.48 -11.50
C GLY A 161 -0.74 -12.84 -10.71
N VAL A 162 -1.79 -12.43 -11.42
CA VAL A 162 -2.90 -11.60 -10.88
C VAL A 162 -3.60 -12.30 -9.72
N GLU A 163 -3.99 -13.56 -9.88
CA GLU A 163 -4.72 -14.32 -8.87
C GLU A 163 -3.85 -14.55 -7.63
N ARG A 164 -2.56 -14.87 -7.84
CA ARG A 164 -1.62 -15.05 -6.74
C ARG A 164 -1.39 -13.74 -5.99
N PHE A 165 -1.33 -12.62 -6.68
CA PHE A 165 -1.18 -11.32 -6.06
C PHE A 165 -2.41 -10.98 -5.21
N ALA A 166 -3.62 -11.19 -5.73
CA ALA A 166 -4.86 -11.00 -4.96
C ALA A 166 -4.92 -11.90 -3.71
N ASP A 167 -4.58 -13.18 -3.84
CA ASP A 167 -4.48 -14.11 -2.69
C ASP A 167 -3.50 -13.59 -1.63
N MET A 168 -2.37 -12.99 -2.04
CA MET A 168 -1.39 -12.40 -1.12
C MET A 168 -1.94 -11.16 -0.40
N LEU A 169 -2.72 -10.31 -1.07
CA LEU A 169 -3.37 -9.15 -0.46
C LEU A 169 -4.39 -9.58 0.59
N GLN A 170 -5.27 -10.52 0.25
CA GLN A 170 -6.26 -11.06 1.17
C GLN A 170 -5.62 -11.71 2.40
N ALA A 171 -4.57 -12.53 2.18
CA ALA A 171 -3.84 -13.16 3.29
C ALA A 171 -3.18 -12.14 4.24
N ALA A 172 -2.83 -10.96 3.73
CA ALA A 172 -2.32 -9.84 4.51
C ALA A 172 -3.44 -8.96 5.11
N GLY A 173 -4.71 -9.30 4.90
CA GLY A 173 -5.85 -8.51 5.40
C GLY A 173 -5.95 -7.12 4.78
N VAL A 174 -5.41 -6.93 3.57
CA VAL A 174 -5.48 -5.67 2.82
C VAL A 174 -6.94 -5.39 2.44
N SER A 175 -7.37 -4.15 2.61
CA SER A 175 -8.75 -3.72 2.35
C SER A 175 -8.96 -3.22 0.93
N GLY A 176 -7.93 -2.64 0.31
CA GLY A 176 -8.02 -2.14 -1.06
C GLY A 176 -6.70 -2.12 -1.80
N LEU A 177 -6.79 -1.91 -3.11
CA LEU A 177 -5.68 -1.88 -4.05
C LEU A 177 -5.85 -0.67 -4.99
N ILE A 178 -4.79 0.12 -5.13
CA ILE A 178 -4.66 1.21 -6.10
C ILE A 178 -3.53 0.81 -7.07
N VAL A 179 -3.81 0.87 -8.37
CA VAL A 179 -2.83 0.57 -9.43
C VAL A 179 -2.80 1.75 -10.42
N PRO A 180 -1.90 2.73 -10.22
CA PRO A 180 -1.94 4.00 -10.98
C PRO A 180 -1.78 3.85 -12.49
N ASP A 181 -1.06 2.81 -12.91
CA ASP A 181 -0.74 2.51 -14.31
C ASP A 181 -1.67 1.47 -14.95
N LEU A 182 -2.72 1.01 -14.26
CA LEU A 182 -3.71 0.06 -14.80
C LEU A 182 -4.89 0.78 -15.48
N PRO A 183 -4.98 0.77 -16.82
CA PRO A 183 -6.12 1.35 -17.52
C PRO A 183 -7.38 0.48 -17.36
N LEU A 184 -8.56 1.11 -17.47
CA LEU A 184 -9.85 0.43 -17.30
C LEU A 184 -10.02 -0.75 -18.28
N GLU A 185 -9.49 -0.61 -19.49
CA GLU A 185 -9.53 -1.58 -20.57
C GLU A 185 -8.79 -2.89 -20.24
N GLU A 186 -7.79 -2.82 -19.37
CA GLU A 186 -6.94 -3.95 -18.99
C GLU A 186 -7.26 -4.47 -17.58
N ALA A 187 -8.17 -3.78 -16.87
CA ALA A 187 -8.46 -4.04 -15.46
C ALA A 187 -9.30 -5.30 -15.21
N ASP A 188 -9.99 -5.87 -16.20
CA ASP A 188 -10.99 -6.93 -16.00
C ASP A 188 -10.44 -8.15 -15.22
N ALA A 189 -9.21 -8.58 -15.50
CA ALA A 189 -8.59 -9.71 -14.79
C ALA A 189 -8.28 -9.35 -13.32
N THR A 190 -7.76 -8.15 -13.09
CA THR A 190 -7.44 -7.65 -11.74
C THR A 190 -8.71 -7.41 -10.92
N VAL A 191 -9.76 -6.85 -11.54
CA VAL A 191 -11.08 -6.68 -10.92
C VAL A 191 -11.63 -8.02 -10.48
N ALA A 192 -11.66 -9.01 -11.37
CA ALA A 192 -12.20 -10.33 -11.06
C ALA A 192 -11.43 -11.00 -9.89
N ALA A 193 -10.10 -10.95 -9.91
CA ALA A 193 -9.29 -11.53 -8.84
C ALA A 193 -9.47 -10.81 -7.49
N CYS A 194 -9.62 -9.48 -7.51
CA CYS A 194 -9.88 -8.68 -6.31
C CYS A 194 -11.28 -8.94 -5.75
N ASP A 195 -12.30 -8.98 -6.60
CA ASP A 195 -13.70 -9.30 -6.23
C ASP A 195 -13.79 -10.74 -5.65
N GLU A 196 -13.05 -11.72 -6.17
CA GLU A 196 -13.00 -13.08 -5.61
C GLU A 196 -12.35 -13.15 -4.22
N CYS A 197 -11.53 -12.17 -3.86
CA CYS A 197 -10.76 -12.14 -2.64
C CYS A 197 -11.21 -11.04 -1.65
N ASP A 198 -12.34 -10.39 -1.92
CA ASP A 198 -12.91 -9.31 -1.11
C ASP A 198 -11.96 -8.12 -0.90
N VAL A 199 -11.10 -7.83 -1.88
CA VAL A 199 -10.21 -6.65 -1.89
C VAL A 199 -10.80 -5.57 -2.79
N ALA A 200 -10.91 -4.34 -2.31
CA ALA A 200 -11.46 -3.25 -3.12
C ALA A 200 -10.43 -2.74 -4.15
N LEU A 201 -10.63 -3.01 -5.44
CA LEU A 201 -9.87 -2.30 -6.48
C LEU A 201 -10.40 -0.87 -6.63
N VAL A 202 -9.58 0.10 -6.25
CA VAL A 202 -9.88 1.53 -6.24
C VAL A 202 -9.42 2.16 -7.55
N PRO A 203 -10.34 2.61 -8.42
CA PRO A 203 -9.95 3.23 -9.68
C PRO A 203 -9.57 4.70 -9.51
N LEU A 204 -8.69 5.18 -10.41
CA LEU A 204 -8.28 6.57 -10.48
C LEU A 204 -9.13 7.34 -11.49
N VAL A 205 -9.48 8.58 -11.14
CA VAL A 205 -10.16 9.55 -12.02
C VAL A 205 -9.42 10.88 -12.00
N ALA A 206 -9.34 11.54 -13.15
CA ALA A 206 -8.68 12.83 -13.32
C ALA A 206 -9.71 13.96 -13.56
N PRO A 207 -9.34 15.23 -13.32
CA PRO A 207 -10.20 16.38 -13.63
C PRO A 207 -10.53 16.54 -15.11
N THR A 208 -9.74 15.90 -15.96
CA THR A 208 -9.94 15.87 -17.40
C THR A 208 -10.70 14.65 -17.88
N THR A 209 -11.10 13.73 -16.98
CA THR A 209 -11.89 12.56 -17.34
C THR A 209 -13.26 13.00 -17.85
N PRO A 210 -13.66 12.64 -19.09
CA PRO A 210 -15.00 12.95 -19.61
C PRO A 210 -16.11 12.27 -18.81
N ASP A 211 -17.29 12.90 -18.74
CA ASP A 211 -18.44 12.41 -17.94
C ASP A 211 -18.83 10.95 -18.28
N GLU A 212 -18.91 10.59 -19.57
CA GLU A 212 -19.20 9.21 -20.00
C GLU A 212 -18.17 8.21 -19.46
N ARG A 213 -16.90 8.61 -19.41
CA ARG A 213 -15.82 7.78 -18.86
C ARG A 213 -15.89 7.71 -17.34
N LEU A 214 -16.27 8.81 -16.68
CA LEU A 214 -16.48 8.84 -15.24
C LEU A 214 -17.59 7.86 -14.82
N GLU A 215 -18.71 7.83 -15.54
CA GLU A 215 -19.81 6.88 -15.28
C GLU A 215 -19.34 5.42 -15.41
N GLN A 216 -18.56 5.11 -16.46
CA GLN A 216 -17.98 3.78 -16.65
C GLN A 216 -17.07 3.38 -15.48
N ILE A 217 -16.19 4.29 -15.04
CA ILE A 217 -15.28 4.04 -13.93
C ILE A 217 -16.05 3.88 -12.61
N ALA A 218 -17.01 4.77 -12.33
CA ALA A 218 -17.82 4.75 -11.12
C ALA A 218 -18.61 3.44 -10.99
N SER A 219 -19.18 2.93 -12.09
CA SER A 219 -19.92 1.66 -12.08
C SER A 219 -19.09 0.43 -11.69
N ARG A 220 -17.76 0.52 -11.83
CA ARG A 220 -16.79 -0.56 -11.54
C ARG A 220 -16.03 -0.32 -10.24
N ALA A 221 -16.19 0.83 -9.62
CA ALA A 221 -15.44 1.20 -8.43
C ALA A 221 -15.82 0.31 -7.23
N ARG A 222 -14.82 -0.03 -6.43
CA ARG A 222 -14.97 -0.65 -5.11
C ARG A 222 -14.27 0.24 -4.09
N GLY A 223 -14.85 0.37 -2.90
CA GLY A 223 -14.30 1.21 -1.83
C GLY A 223 -14.54 2.70 -2.07
N PHE A 224 -13.77 3.35 -2.95
CA PHE A 224 -13.90 4.77 -3.27
C PHE A 224 -13.37 5.10 -4.68
N LEU A 225 -13.63 6.31 -5.16
CA LEU A 225 -12.96 6.88 -6.34
C LEU A 225 -11.73 7.69 -5.91
N TYR A 226 -10.56 7.35 -6.44
CA TYR A 226 -9.34 8.14 -6.20
C TYR A 226 -9.26 9.29 -7.21
N VAL A 227 -9.41 10.52 -6.76
CA VAL A 227 -9.40 11.71 -7.58
C VAL A 227 -8.01 12.34 -7.61
N VAL A 228 -7.29 12.22 -8.72
CA VAL A 228 -5.97 12.84 -8.85
C VAL A 228 -6.11 14.38 -8.93
N SER A 229 -5.43 15.10 -8.04
CA SER A 229 -5.60 16.57 -7.91
C SER A 229 -5.03 17.39 -9.07
N LEU A 230 -4.19 16.78 -9.93
CA LEU A 230 -3.43 17.49 -10.94
C LEU A 230 -3.31 16.74 -12.26
N THR A 231 -3.17 17.52 -13.33
CA THR A 231 -2.61 17.07 -14.61
C THR A 231 -1.08 16.89 -14.48
N GLY A 232 -0.61 16.16 -13.46
CA GLY A 232 0.81 15.97 -13.12
C GLY A 232 1.04 15.06 -11.91
N THR A 233 2.28 14.58 -11.73
CA THR A 233 2.69 13.60 -10.70
C THR A 233 2.58 14.13 -9.26
N THR A 234 2.41 13.21 -8.30
CA THR A 234 2.26 13.51 -6.87
C THR A 234 3.45 14.31 -6.32
N GLY A 235 3.23 15.56 -5.89
CA GLY A 235 4.26 16.40 -5.24
C GLY A 235 4.89 17.49 -6.10
N ALA A 236 4.35 17.77 -7.30
CA ALA A 236 4.71 18.97 -8.09
C ALA A 236 3.69 20.11 -7.87
N ASP A 237 4.18 21.36 -7.84
CA ASP A 237 3.42 22.61 -7.64
C ASP A 237 2.32 22.81 -8.71
N GLY A 238 1.17 22.18 -8.52
CA GLY A 238 0.04 22.31 -9.42
C GLY A 238 -1.19 22.95 -8.78
N VAL A 239 -1.95 23.66 -9.61
CA VAL A 239 -3.21 24.32 -9.26
C VAL A 239 -4.27 23.29 -8.88
N ILE A 240 -4.85 23.41 -7.69
CA ILE A 240 -5.92 22.54 -7.18
C ILE A 240 -7.17 22.68 -8.07
N VAL A 241 -7.43 21.70 -8.94
CA VAL A 241 -8.67 21.56 -9.75
C VAL A 241 -9.70 20.68 -9.00
N GLY A 242 -9.53 20.48 -7.69
CA GLY A 242 -10.35 19.56 -6.89
C GLY A 242 -11.81 19.97 -6.69
N SER A 243 -12.17 21.25 -6.84
CA SER A 243 -13.51 21.74 -6.43
C SER A 243 -14.69 21.27 -7.29
N ARG A 244 -14.46 20.90 -8.56
CA ARG A 244 -15.54 20.38 -9.43
C ARG A 244 -15.75 18.88 -9.27
N LEU A 245 -14.69 18.10 -9.10
CA LEU A 245 -14.76 16.64 -8.94
C LEU A 245 -15.14 16.23 -7.52
N VAL A 246 -14.61 16.90 -6.50
CA VAL A 246 -15.08 16.68 -5.12
C VAL A 246 -16.57 16.98 -5.05
N ARG A 247 -17.03 18.05 -5.72
CA ARG A 247 -18.46 18.36 -5.80
C ARG A 247 -19.25 17.36 -6.63
N ALA A 248 -18.73 16.88 -7.76
CA ALA A 248 -19.38 15.84 -8.55
C ALA A 248 -19.44 14.50 -7.81
N ALA A 249 -18.42 14.15 -7.02
CA ALA A 249 -18.42 12.97 -6.16
C ALA A 249 -19.30 13.15 -4.91
N GLU A 250 -19.36 14.35 -4.34
CA GLU A 250 -20.32 14.71 -3.29
C GLU A 250 -21.77 14.64 -3.80
N GLU A 251 -22.01 15.07 -5.04
CA GLU A 251 -23.33 15.03 -5.70
C GLU A 251 -23.68 13.61 -6.20
N ALA A 252 -22.70 12.79 -6.58
CA ALA A 252 -22.91 11.44 -7.10
C ALA A 252 -23.25 10.41 -6.02
N MET A 253 -23.00 10.69 -4.73
CA MET A 253 -23.25 9.82 -3.56
C MET A 253 -23.30 8.32 -3.89
N ASP A 254 -22.13 7.68 -3.77
CA ASP A 254 -21.85 6.23 -3.81
C ASP A 254 -21.10 5.77 -5.08
N PRO A 255 -19.79 5.40 -4.99
CA PRO A 255 -18.98 5.32 -3.77
C PRO A 255 -18.44 6.68 -3.28
N PRO A 256 -17.88 6.76 -2.06
CA PRO A 256 -17.11 7.92 -1.59
C PRO A 256 -15.97 8.29 -2.56
N ALA A 257 -15.47 9.53 -2.47
CA ALA A 257 -14.25 9.94 -3.15
C ALA A 257 -13.15 10.31 -2.15
N ALA A 258 -11.90 9.98 -2.51
CA ALA A 258 -10.69 10.44 -1.85
C ALA A 258 -9.84 11.24 -2.85
N VAL A 259 -9.03 12.15 -2.33
CA VAL A 259 -8.16 13.05 -3.12
C VAL A 259 -6.72 12.89 -2.64
#